data_AF-A0A1B3PGR6-F1
#
_entry.id   AF-A0A1B3PGR6-F1
#
_cell.length_a   1.000
_cell.length_b   1.000
_cell.length_c   1.000
_cell.angle_alpha   90.00
_cell.angle_beta   90.00
_cell.angle_gamma   90.00
#
_symmetry.space_group_name_H-M   'P 1'
#
loop_
_entity.id
_entity.type
_entity.pdbx_description
1 polymer ?
#
loop_
_entity_poly.entity_id
_entity_poly.type
_entity_poly.pdbx_seq_one_letter_code
_entity_poly.pdbx_strand_id
1 'polypeptide(L)'
;MLLTDIAVEHTLVSKQTGVRQTFLLHPFTDTQRDSLGKFEVVRDVREPGLKEGKRSTFVTFQQLAELYAKGTLDEFGFSVRMCPAQGTYPAKNPAKKILPASIRPGSPFEMAVQQVDVSKPASRELRTALLRTHVKL
;
A
#
# COMPACT_ATOMS: atom_id res chain seq x y z
N MET A 1 -12.28 -4.43 5.29
CA MET A 1 -11.65 -4.26 6.62
C MET A 1 -10.57 -3.19 6.51
N LEU A 2 -10.41 -2.33 7.51
CA LEU A 2 -9.33 -1.36 7.58
C LEU A 2 -8.13 -1.95 8.33
N LEU A 3 -6.91 -1.66 7.87
CA LEU A 3 -5.69 -1.92 8.61
C LEU A 3 -5.26 -0.66 9.36
N THR A 4 -5.80 -0.48 10.56
CA THR A 4 -5.57 0.73 11.38
C THR A 4 -4.19 0.78 12.05
N ASP A 5 -3.42 -0.32 11.96
CA ASP A 5 -2.00 -0.35 12.34
C ASP A 5 -1.14 0.60 11.51
N ILE A 6 -1.65 0.98 10.34
CA ILE A 6 -0.99 1.91 9.42
C ILE A 6 -1.88 3.13 9.25
N ALA A 7 -1.35 4.31 9.56
CA ALA A 7 -2.04 5.58 9.40
C ALA A 7 -1.17 6.56 8.60
N VAL A 8 -1.70 7.05 7.48
CA VAL A 8 -1.00 7.99 6.59
C VAL A 8 -1.79 9.28 6.49
N GLU A 9 -1.11 10.39 6.75
CA GLU A 9 -1.69 11.72 6.57
C GLU A 9 -1.94 12.05 5.10
N HIS A 10 -3.10 12.63 4.85
CA HIS A 10 -3.49 13.18 3.57
C HIS A 10 -3.96 14.61 3.77
N THR A 11 -3.19 15.56 3.26
CA THR A 11 -3.56 16.98 3.29
C THR A 11 -4.30 17.36 2.01
N LEU A 12 -5.49 17.95 2.18
CA LEU A 12 -6.16 18.77 1.18
C LEU A 12 -5.82 20.25 1.42
N VAL A 13 -5.47 20.95 0.36
CA VAL A 13 -5.41 22.42 0.35
C VAL A 13 -6.55 22.93 -0.52
N SER A 14 -7.47 23.68 0.09
CA SER A 14 -8.55 24.34 -0.63
C SER A 14 -7.98 25.35 -1.61
N LYS A 15 -8.32 25.22 -2.90
CA LYS A 15 -7.91 26.18 -3.93
C LYS A 15 -8.57 27.56 -3.77
N GLN A 16 -9.72 27.61 -3.08
CA GLN A 16 -10.53 28.83 -2.95
C GLN A 16 -10.17 29.63 -1.70
N THR A 17 -9.93 28.95 -0.58
CA THR A 17 -9.72 29.59 0.73
C THR A 17 -8.31 29.40 1.28
N GLY A 18 -7.48 28.58 0.63
CA GLY A 18 -6.15 28.21 1.13
C GLY A 18 -6.18 27.33 2.39
N VAL A 19 -7.36 27.04 2.95
CA VAL A 19 -7.51 26.25 4.16
C VAL A 19 -6.94 24.86 3.96
N ARG A 20 -6.10 24.45 4.92
CA ARG A 20 -5.46 23.14 4.97
C ARG A 20 -6.28 22.22 5.89
N GLN A 21 -6.71 21.09 5.35
CA GLN A 21 -7.37 20.04 6.12
C GLN A 21 -6.53 18.76 6.00
N THR A 22 -6.22 18.14 7.14
CA THR A 22 -5.48 16.87 7.19
C THR A 22 -6.41 15.74 7.60
N PHE A 23 -6.36 14.67 6.82
CA PHE A 23 -7.14 13.45 7.02
C PHE A 23 -6.19 12.29 7.31
N LEU A 24 -6.60 11.36 8.16
CA LEU A 24 -5.90 10.10 8.36
C LEU A 24 -6.53 9.03 7.46
N LEU A 25 -5.68 8.38 6.66
CA LEU A 25 -6.07 7.30 5.77
C LEU A 25 -5.39 6.00 6.19
N HIS A 26 -6.07 4.89 5.90
CA HIS A 26 -5.62 3.55 6.25
C HIS A 26 -5.67 2.64 5.02
N PRO A 27 -4.77 1.65 4.90
CA PRO A 27 -4.95 0.56 3.97
C PRO A 27 -6.27 -0.15 4.24
N PHE A 28 -6.92 -0.65 3.20
CA PHE A 28 -8.14 -1.43 3.33
C PHE A 28 -8.09 -2.67 2.46
N THR A 29 -8.81 -3.69 2.90
CA THR A 29 -9.00 -4.91 2.11
C THR A 29 -10.13 -4.70 1.12
N ASP A 30 -9.93 -5.15 -0.11
CA ASP A 30 -10.98 -5.23 -1.12
C ASP A 30 -12.07 -6.23 -0.68
N THR A 31 -13.27 -6.02 -1.23
CA THR A 31 -14.48 -6.81 -0.99
C THR A 31 -14.91 -7.61 -2.21
N GLN A 32 -14.20 -7.50 -3.32
CA GLN A 32 -14.56 -8.17 -4.59
C GLN A 32 -13.91 -9.55 -4.71
N ARG A 33 -14.72 -10.60 -4.87
CA ARG A 33 -14.34 -11.96 -5.32
C ARG A 33 -12.90 -12.38 -4.96
N ASP A 34 -12.01 -12.44 -5.95
CA ASP A 34 -10.65 -12.97 -5.83
C ASP A 34 -9.68 -12.04 -5.09
N SER A 35 -10.04 -10.77 -4.88
CA SER A 35 -9.32 -9.79 -4.06
C SER A 35 -9.90 -9.65 -2.65
N LEU A 36 -10.95 -10.39 -2.30
CA LEU A 36 -11.56 -10.35 -0.97
C LEU A 36 -10.52 -10.56 0.13
N GLY A 37 -10.44 -9.62 1.07
CA GLY A 37 -9.50 -9.68 2.19
C GLY A 37 -8.05 -9.30 1.84
N LYS A 38 -7.77 -8.80 0.63
CA LYS A 38 -6.44 -8.39 0.18
C LYS A 38 -6.33 -6.88 -0.01
N PHE A 39 -5.12 -6.36 0.15
CA PHE A 39 -4.78 -4.96 -0.04
C PHE A 39 -4.31 -4.70 -1.48
N GLU A 40 -4.79 -3.63 -2.10
CA GLU A 40 -4.29 -3.21 -3.42
C GLU A 40 -2.95 -2.47 -3.25
N VAL A 41 -1.90 -3.01 -3.87
CA VAL A 41 -0.62 -2.30 -4.06
C VAL A 41 -0.53 -1.80 -5.50
N VAL A 42 -0.06 -0.58 -5.66
CA VAL A 42 -0.08 0.18 -6.91
C VAL A 42 1.31 0.74 -7.15
N ARG A 43 1.83 0.64 -8.37
CA ARG A 43 3.04 1.33 -8.81
C ARG A 43 2.83 2.01 -10.15
N ASP A 44 3.57 3.07 -10.36
CA ASP A 44 3.70 3.69 -11.66
C ASP A 44 4.80 2.96 -12.45
N VAL A 45 4.52 2.64 -13.71
CA VAL A 45 5.45 1.97 -14.62
C VAL A 45 5.71 2.90 -15.79
N ARG A 46 6.99 3.18 -16.02
CA ARG A 46 7.49 3.95 -17.16
C ARG A 46 8.29 3.02 -18.05
N GLU A 47 7.72 2.70 -19.21
CA GLU A 47 8.42 1.96 -20.25
C GLU A 47 8.88 2.95 -21.34
N PRO A 48 10.14 2.87 -21.81
CA PRO A 48 10.63 3.75 -22.87
C PRO A 48 9.71 3.72 -24.10
N GLY A 49 9.26 4.89 -24.55
CA GLY A 49 8.38 5.01 -25.73
C GLY A 49 6.90 4.71 -25.46
N LEU A 50 6.52 4.34 -24.24
CA LEU A 50 5.12 4.12 -23.85
C LEU A 50 4.65 5.15 -22.83
N LYS A 51 3.33 5.39 -22.81
CA LYS A 51 2.70 6.27 -21.84
C LYS A 51 2.82 5.66 -20.44
N GLU A 52 3.18 6.50 -19.47
CA GLU A 52 3.22 6.11 -18.06
C GLU A 52 1.89 5.47 -17.63
N GLY A 53 1.98 4.24 -17.14
CA GLY A 53 0.84 3.41 -16.79
C GLY A 53 0.85 3.02 -15.32
N LYS A 54 -0.32 2.85 -14.74
CA LYS A 54 -0.45 2.25 -13.42
C LYS A 54 -0.55 0.74 -13.55
N ARG A 55 0.18 0.03 -12.70
CA ARG A 55 0.00 -1.41 -12.47
C ARG A 55 -0.35 -1.62 -11.01
N SER A 56 -1.31 -2.48 -10.76
CA SER A 56 -1.67 -2.88 -9.42
C SER A 56 -1.88 -4.38 -9.31
N THR A 57 -1.76 -4.87 -8.08
CA THR A 57 -2.09 -6.24 -7.71
C THR A 57 -2.61 -6.26 -6.28
N PHE A 58 -3.09 -7.41 -5.85
CA PHE A 58 -3.67 -7.61 -4.52
C PHE A 58 -2.81 -8.56 -3.71
N VAL A 59 -2.47 -8.13 -2.49
CA VAL A 59 -1.62 -8.88 -1.57
C VAL A 59 -2.34 -9.12 -0.26
N THR A 60 -2.11 -10.27 0.35
CA THR A 60 -2.61 -10.55 1.71
C THR A 60 -1.90 -9.68 2.74
N PHE A 61 -2.41 -9.67 3.97
CA PHE A 61 -1.73 -9.03 5.10
C PHE A 61 -0.26 -9.48 5.25
N GLN A 62 -0.02 -10.79 5.20
CA GLN A 62 1.34 -11.35 5.35
C GLN A 62 2.25 -10.97 4.18
N GLN A 63 1.72 -10.96 2.96
CA GLN A 63 2.47 -10.53 1.77
C GLN A 63 2.79 -9.03 1.81
N LEU A 64 1.90 -8.20 2.35
CA LEU A 64 2.16 -6.79 2.55
C LEU A 64 3.27 -6.56 3.59
N ALA A 65 3.27 -7.31 4.69
CA ALA A 65 4.34 -7.28 5.68
C ALA A 65 5.67 -7.74 5.07
N GLU A 66 5.67 -8.82 4.28
CA GLU A 66 6.84 -9.31 3.55
C GLU A 66 7.41 -8.28 2.58
N LEU A 67 6.55 -7.64 1.77
CA LEU A 67 6.93 -6.55 0.86
C LEU A 67 7.57 -5.37 1.58
N TYR A 68 7.02 -5.01 2.74
CA TYR A 68 7.54 -3.91 3.55
C TYR A 68 8.90 -4.27 4.15
N ALA A 69 9.00 -5.43 4.81
CA ALA A 69 10.21 -5.90 5.49
C ALA A 69 11.41 -6.05 4.53
N LYS A 70 11.16 -6.52 3.31
CA LYS A 70 12.20 -6.69 2.27
C LYS A 70 12.57 -5.40 1.55
N GLY A 71 11.96 -4.26 1.89
CA GLY A 71 12.20 -2.98 1.22
C GLY A 71 11.63 -2.88 -0.20
N THR A 72 10.96 -3.93 -0.68
CA THR A 72 10.41 -4.03 -2.04
C THR A 72 9.40 -2.91 -2.35
N LEU A 73 8.64 -2.44 -1.35
CA LEU A 73 7.72 -1.34 -1.57
C LEU A 73 8.45 -0.07 -2.02
N ASP A 74 9.59 0.26 -1.42
CA ASP A 74 10.33 1.45 -1.79
C ASP A 74 11.18 1.23 -3.05
N GLU A 75 11.88 0.10 -3.12
CA GLU A 75 12.73 -0.28 -4.27
C GLU A 75 11.99 -0.20 -5.60
N PHE A 76 10.76 -0.71 -5.66
CA PHE A 76 9.96 -0.73 -6.89
C PHE A 76 8.90 0.38 -6.96
N GLY A 77 8.88 1.29 -5.99
CA GLY A 77 7.98 2.45 -5.96
C GLY A 77 6.51 2.09 -5.77
N PHE A 78 6.20 1.03 -5.02
CA PHE A 78 4.83 0.70 -4.66
C PHE A 78 4.26 1.67 -3.62
N SER A 79 2.95 1.87 -3.74
CA SER A 79 2.09 2.54 -2.78
C SER A 79 0.89 1.65 -2.50
N VAL A 80 0.29 1.78 -1.33
CA VAL A 80 -0.90 1.00 -0.94
C VAL A 80 -2.13 1.85 -1.09
N ARG A 81 -3.23 1.28 -1.60
CA ARG A 81 -4.51 1.96 -1.69
C ARG A 81 -5.08 2.23 -0.30
N MET A 82 -5.46 3.47 -0.06
CA MET A 82 -5.93 3.95 1.24
C MET A 82 -7.36 4.46 1.16
N CYS A 83 -8.09 4.38 2.26
CA CYS A 83 -9.37 5.04 2.44
C CYS A 83 -9.45 5.70 3.83
N PRO A 84 -10.34 6.70 4.02
CA PRO A 84 -10.52 7.31 5.33
C PRO A 84 -11.17 6.32 6.31
N ALA A 85 -10.90 6.48 7.61
CA ALA A 85 -11.61 5.74 8.65
C ALA A 85 -13.09 6.15 8.74
N GLN A 86 -13.37 7.43 8.51
CA GLN A 86 -14.70 8.04 8.57
C GLN A 86 -14.84 9.11 7.50
N GLY A 87 -16.06 9.30 7.01
CA GLY A 87 -16.38 10.30 5.99
C GLY A 87 -16.18 9.80 4.55
N THR A 88 -16.44 10.70 3.60
CA THR A 88 -16.48 10.39 2.16
C THR A 88 -15.30 10.99 1.38
N TYR A 89 -14.44 11.76 2.06
CA TYR A 89 -13.25 12.36 1.45
C TYR A 89 -11.98 11.54 1.82
N PRO A 90 -11.07 11.29 0.86
CA PRO A 90 -11.13 11.66 -0.56
C PRO A 90 -12.17 10.86 -1.36
N ALA A 91 -12.85 11.52 -2.30
CA ALA A 91 -13.84 10.85 -3.17
C ALA A 91 -13.24 9.72 -4.03
N LYS A 92 -11.95 9.82 -4.34
CA LYS A 92 -11.17 8.75 -4.96
C LYS A 92 -10.07 8.32 -4.00
N ASN A 93 -10.12 7.05 -3.60
CA ASN A 93 -9.13 6.44 -2.72
C ASN A 93 -7.70 6.60 -3.27
N PRO A 94 -6.83 7.38 -2.60
CA PRO A 94 -5.47 7.59 -3.06
C PRO A 94 -4.61 6.35 -2.80
N ALA A 95 -3.49 6.22 -3.50
CA ALA A 95 -2.42 5.31 -3.12
C ALA A 95 -1.33 6.11 -2.40
N LYS A 96 -0.79 5.59 -1.30
CA LYS A 96 0.24 6.25 -0.50
C LYS A 96 1.38 5.29 -0.16
N LYS A 97 2.61 5.80 -0.09
CA LYS A 97 3.73 5.08 0.50
C LYS A 97 3.48 4.85 1.99
N ILE A 98 3.93 3.71 2.50
CA ILE A 98 3.94 3.43 3.93
C ILE A 98 5.34 3.80 4.43
N LEU A 99 5.42 4.83 5.26
CA LEU A 99 6.67 5.22 5.91
C LEU A 99 6.78 4.52 7.27
N PRO A 100 7.99 4.32 7.83
CA PRO A 100 8.14 3.79 9.19
C PRO A 100 7.32 4.54 10.24
N ALA A 101 7.29 5.87 10.16
CA ALA A 101 6.49 6.72 11.04
C ALA A 101 4.96 6.55 10.90
N SER A 102 4.51 5.90 9.82
CA SER A 102 3.10 5.60 9.58
C SER A 102 2.65 4.29 10.24
N ILE A 103 3.57 3.48 10.79
CA ILE A 103 3.26 2.21 11.42
C ILE A 103 3.19 2.42 12.92
N ARG A 104 2.10 1.95 13.54
CA ARG A 104 1.93 1.99 14.99
C ARG A 104 2.92 1.03 15.66
N PRO A 105 3.75 1.51 16.61
CA PRO A 105 4.65 0.64 17.38
C PRO A 105 3.87 -0.43 18.17
N GLY A 106 4.42 -1.64 18.26
CA GLY A 106 3.82 -2.82 18.89
C GLY A 106 2.59 -3.37 18.18
N SER A 107 2.28 -2.88 16.98
CA SER A 107 1.09 -3.33 16.24
C SER A 107 1.25 -4.73 15.64
N PRO A 108 0.14 -5.45 15.37
CA PRO A 108 0.18 -6.70 14.63
C PRO A 108 0.94 -6.60 13.30
N PHE A 109 0.79 -5.50 12.56
CA PHE A 109 1.56 -5.30 11.33
C PHE A 109 3.06 -5.16 11.58
N GLU A 110 3.48 -4.36 12.58
CA GLU A 110 4.91 -4.23 12.91
C GLU A 110 5.51 -5.58 13.33
N MET A 111 4.81 -6.34 14.17
CA MET A 111 5.25 -7.68 14.57
C MET A 111 5.36 -8.64 13.38
N ALA A 112 4.40 -8.59 12.44
CA ALA A 112 4.47 -9.40 11.23
C ALA A 112 5.67 -9.02 10.36
N VAL A 113 5.97 -7.73 10.22
CA VAL A 113 7.17 -7.23 9.53
C VAL A 113 8.45 -7.75 10.18
N GLN A 114 8.55 -7.69 11.51
CA GLN A 114 9.72 -8.16 12.27
C GLN A 114 9.95 -9.68 12.16
N GLN A 115 8.88 -10.45 11.93
CA GLN A 115 8.97 -11.91 11.76
C GLN A 115 9.42 -12.34 10.36
N VAL A 116 9.51 -11.41 9.40
CA VAL A 116 9.96 -11.74 8.04
C VAL A 116 11.46 -11.97 8.02
N ASP A 117 11.84 -13.17 7.60
CA ASP A 117 13.24 -13.48 7.30
C ASP A 117 13.66 -12.81 5.98
N VAL A 118 14.35 -11.67 6.11
CA VAL A 118 14.83 -10.90 4.95
C VAL A 118 15.92 -11.61 4.15
N SER A 119 16.62 -12.58 4.75
CA SER A 119 17.69 -13.34 4.08
C SER A 119 17.16 -14.36 3.06
N LYS A 120 15.90 -14.77 3.23
CA LYS A 120 15.26 -15.74 2.32
C LYS A 120 14.65 -15.04 1.10
N PRO A 121 14.55 -15.72 -0.05
CA PRO A 121 13.78 -15.22 -1.19
C PRO A 121 12.32 -14.94 -0.82
N ALA A 122 11.68 -14.07 -1.58
CA ALA A 122 10.25 -13.83 -1.43
C ALA A 122 9.43 -15.12 -1.62
N SER A 123 8.33 -15.24 -0.87
CA SER A 123 7.42 -16.38 -0.97
C SER A 123 6.95 -16.58 -2.42
N ARG A 124 6.69 -17.83 -2.82
CA ARG A 124 6.22 -18.15 -4.18
C ARG A 124 4.89 -17.44 -4.49
N GLU A 125 4.04 -17.34 -3.49
CA GLU A 125 2.73 -16.71 -3.55
C GLU A 125 2.89 -15.20 -3.75
N LEU A 126 3.84 -14.55 -3.06
CA LEU A 126 4.16 -13.13 -3.28
C LEU A 126 4.72 -12.91 -4.69
N ARG A 127 5.71 -13.70 -5.11
CA ARG A 127 6.28 -13.60 -6.47
C ARG A 127 5.21 -13.73 -7.55
N THR A 128 4.30 -14.69 -7.39
CA THR A 128 3.15 -14.87 -8.29
C THR A 128 2.23 -13.66 -8.29
N ALA A 129 1.92 -13.10 -7.13
CA ALA A 129 1.06 -11.91 -7.02
C ALA A 129 1.66 -10.70 -7.75
N LEU A 130 2.99 -10.57 -7.75
CA LEU A 130 3.70 -9.44 -8.37
C LEU A 130 3.89 -9.55 -9.88
N LEU A 131 3.63 -10.70 -10.52
CA LEU A 131 3.85 -10.87 -11.97
C LEU A 131 3.16 -9.79 -12.82
N ARG A 132 1.94 -9.40 -12.43
CA ARG A 132 1.15 -8.36 -13.12
C ARG A 132 1.70 -6.93 -12.97
N THR A 133 2.71 -6.76 -12.12
CA THR A 133 3.34 -5.47 -11.80
C THR A 133 4.71 -5.31 -12.44
N HIS A 134 5.15 -6.28 -13.25
CA HIS A 134 6.46 -6.30 -13.91
C HIS A 134 7.64 -6.25 -12.91
N VAL A 135 7.43 -6.78 -11.69
CA VAL A 135 8.48 -6.95 -10.67
C VAL A 135 8.89 -8.41 -10.61
N LYS A 136 10.20 -8.65 -10.47
CA LYS A 136 10.78 -9.97 -10.23
C LYS A 136 11.59 -9.90 -8.93
N LEU A 137 11.27 -10.79 -7.99
CA LEU A 137 11.93 -10.97 -6.69
C LEU A 137 12.60 -12.34 -6.60
#